data_AF-A0A6C0M0Q9-F1
#
_entry.id   AF-A0A6C0M0Q9-F1
#
_cell.length_a   1.000
_cell.length_b   1.000
_cell.length_c   1.000
_cell.angle_alpha   90.00
_cell.angle_beta   90.00
_cell.angle_gamma   90.00
#
_symmetry.space_group_name_H-M   'P 1'
#
loop_
_entity.id
_entity.type
_entity.pdbx_description
1 polymer ?
#
loop_
_entity_poly.entity_id
_entity_poly.type
_entity_poly.pdbx_seq_one_letter_code
_entity_poly.pdbx_strand_id
1 'polypeptide(L)'
;MSLFIAAGILFYLYSQTNSTNQVKNILPPWGVISSNHINEISKNKFPFLTQRIIKKLRMLFLLNVDTTKKELNSIHEWNQQLNQKVSYDDKTHYDLFKQEDTSLKTYQNIIIQLNKHELNLDFDKVYGEVKDYSPVIYQVKYDINRLRPFQASYILKIPIKHLDSESADTPSMPAGHTIQSLLFAAIIYRDNKTFFENHIDLLKWMIEICLDVGKRRVIAGLHYPSDNIAGRVFVMEVIKEWNIEEFTKYLS
;
A
#
# COMPACT_ATOMS: atom_id res chain seq x y z
N MET A 1 -7.51 21.55 18.81
CA MET A 1 -6.89 21.20 20.11
C MET A 1 -6.80 19.68 20.31
N SER A 2 -6.45 18.92 19.27
CA SER A 2 -6.50 17.44 19.26
C SER A 2 -5.24 16.78 18.67
N LEU A 3 -4.18 17.55 18.38
CA LEU A 3 -2.89 17.00 17.92
C LEU A 3 -2.01 16.42 19.04
N PHE A 4 -2.28 16.74 20.31
CA PHE A 4 -1.41 16.35 21.43
C PHE A 4 -1.80 15.04 22.13
N ILE A 5 -3.01 14.51 21.91
CA ILE A 5 -3.49 13.36 22.69
C ILE A 5 -2.97 12.03 22.11
N ALA A 6 -2.87 11.90 20.78
CA ALA A 6 -2.33 10.68 20.15
C ALA A 6 -0.80 10.57 20.30
N ALA A 7 -0.07 11.69 20.15
CA ALA A 7 1.37 11.74 20.42
C ALA A 7 1.66 11.52 21.92
N GLY A 8 0.81 12.03 22.82
CA GLY A 8 0.94 11.87 24.26
C GLY A 8 0.78 10.43 24.75
N ILE A 9 -0.16 9.66 24.20
CA ILE A 9 -0.37 8.25 24.59
C ILE A 9 0.76 7.35 24.08
N LEU A 10 1.30 7.62 22.88
CA LEU A 10 2.44 6.87 22.32
C LEU A 10 3.77 7.24 23.00
N PHE A 11 3.98 8.51 23.34
CA PHE A 11 5.13 8.93 24.13
C PHE A 11 5.06 8.38 25.57
N TYR A 12 3.85 8.28 26.15
CA TYR A 12 3.64 7.63 27.44
C TYR A 12 4.01 6.15 27.39
N LEU A 13 3.54 5.39 26.39
CA LEU A 13 3.93 3.98 26.21
C LEU A 13 5.43 3.80 25.93
N TYR A 14 6.07 4.72 25.20
CA TYR A 14 7.52 4.73 24.97
C TYR A 14 8.31 5.08 26.26
N SER A 15 7.77 5.95 27.11
CA SER A 15 8.41 6.33 28.37
C SER A 15 8.30 5.24 29.44
N GLN A 16 7.25 4.39 29.37
CA GLN A 16 7.05 3.25 30.27
C GLN A 16 7.94 2.05 29.93
N THR A 17 8.60 2.04 28.75
CA THR A 17 9.57 1.01 28.37
C THR A 17 11.02 1.44 28.62
N ASN A 18 11.26 2.44 29.47
CA ASN A 18 12.58 2.85 29.97
C ASN A 18 13.21 1.80 30.90
N SER A 19 13.36 0.58 30.40
CA SER A 19 14.46 -0.29 30.74
C SER A 19 14.99 -0.92 29.46
N THR A 20 16.28 -0.68 29.23
CA THR A 20 17.17 -1.37 28.27
C THR A 20 17.33 -0.77 26.86
N ASN A 21 18.60 -0.52 26.52
CA ASN A 21 19.13 -0.33 25.18
C ASN A 21 18.80 -1.46 24.18
N GLN A 22 18.05 -2.51 24.58
CA GLN A 22 17.66 -3.62 23.69
C GLN A 22 16.55 -3.22 22.71
N VAL A 23 15.57 -2.38 23.10
CA VAL A 23 14.44 -2.03 22.21
C VAL A 23 14.90 -1.22 20.99
N LYS A 24 15.92 -0.36 21.15
CA LYS A 24 16.52 0.42 20.06
C LYS A 24 17.23 -0.45 19.01
N ASN A 25 17.65 -1.65 19.38
CA ASN A 25 18.32 -2.61 18.48
C ASN A 25 17.35 -3.63 17.85
N ILE A 26 16.08 -3.66 18.27
CA ILE A 26 15.08 -4.66 17.83
C ILE A 26 14.08 -4.08 16.83
N LEU A 27 13.81 -2.77 16.87
CA LEU A 27 12.85 -2.12 15.98
C LEU A 27 13.55 -1.05 15.13
N PRO A 28 13.36 -1.04 13.79
CA PRO A 28 13.94 0.01 12.94
C PRO A 28 13.39 1.38 13.36
N PRO A 29 14.14 2.46 13.15
CA PRO A 29 13.76 3.79 13.62
C PRO A 29 12.42 4.19 12.99
N TRP A 30 11.37 4.22 13.81
CA TRP A 30 10.03 4.60 13.38
C TRP A 30 9.99 6.09 13.05
N GLY A 31 9.48 6.41 11.86
CA GLY A 31 9.27 7.78 11.41
C GLY A 31 10.52 8.57 11.08
N VAL A 32 11.70 7.94 11.08
CA VAL A 32 12.92 8.60 10.59
C VAL A 32 12.91 8.57 9.06
N ILE A 33 13.03 9.75 8.47
CA ILE A 33 13.09 9.91 7.01
C ILE A 33 14.55 9.78 6.58
N SER A 34 14.85 8.82 5.69
CA SER A 34 16.18 8.68 5.12
C SER A 34 16.48 9.85 4.16
N SER A 35 17.77 10.17 3.95
CA SER A 35 18.17 11.19 2.97
C SER A 35 17.67 10.86 1.56
N ASN A 36 17.62 9.57 1.20
CA ASN A 36 17.06 9.11 -0.06
C ASN A 36 15.57 9.46 -0.18
N HIS A 37 14.79 9.23 0.88
CA HIS A 37 13.36 9.57 0.87
C HIS A 37 13.10 11.08 0.91
N ILE A 38 13.96 11.86 1.57
CA ILE A 38 13.91 13.34 1.47
C ILE A 38 14.12 13.77 0.01
N ASN A 39 15.12 13.21 -0.66
CA ASN A 39 15.38 13.50 -2.07
C ASN A 39 14.21 13.09 -2.95
N GLU A 40 13.60 11.92 -2.74
CA GLU A 40 12.40 11.50 -3.47
C GLU A 40 11.21 12.44 -3.23
N ILE A 41 10.92 12.81 -1.98
CA ILE A 41 9.82 13.75 -1.65
C ILE A 41 10.04 15.11 -2.33
N SER A 42 11.28 15.57 -2.42
CA SER A 42 11.60 16.85 -3.07
C SER A 42 11.21 16.90 -4.56
N LYS A 43 11.08 15.73 -5.21
CA LYS A 43 10.63 15.58 -6.60
C LYS A 43 9.11 15.64 -6.77
N ASN A 44 8.35 15.88 -5.72
CA ASN A 44 6.89 15.88 -5.79
C ASN A 44 6.34 17.00 -6.69
N LYS A 45 5.75 16.60 -7.83
CA LYS A 45 5.12 17.49 -8.82
C LYS A 45 3.65 17.81 -8.50
N PHE A 46 3.06 17.19 -7.48
CA PHE A 46 1.62 17.22 -7.19
C PHE A 46 1.30 17.68 -5.74
N PRO A 47 1.74 18.87 -5.29
CA PRO A 47 1.60 19.29 -3.90
C PRO A 47 0.13 19.44 -3.45
N PHE A 48 -0.76 19.97 -4.30
CA PHE A 48 -2.18 20.15 -3.95
C PHE A 48 -2.92 18.82 -3.81
N LEU A 49 -2.69 17.88 -4.74
CA LEU A 49 -3.20 16.51 -4.66
C LEU A 49 -2.71 15.84 -3.36
N THR A 50 -1.43 16.00 -3.05
CA THR A 50 -0.82 15.45 -1.83
C THR A 50 -1.53 15.95 -0.57
N GLN A 51 -1.75 17.26 -0.45
CA GLN A 51 -2.47 17.85 0.69
C GLN A 51 -3.91 17.37 0.78
N ARG A 52 -4.61 17.25 -0.36
CA ARG A 52 -5.98 16.74 -0.42
C ARG A 52 -6.07 15.30 0.07
N ILE A 53 -5.17 14.44 -0.38
CA ILE A 53 -5.06 13.04 0.06
C ILE A 53 -4.81 12.98 1.57
N ILE A 54 -3.81 13.71 2.08
CA ILE A 54 -3.49 13.76 3.52
C ILE A 54 -4.73 14.14 4.34
N LYS A 55 -5.41 15.23 3.96
CA LYS A 55 -6.61 15.70 4.64
C LYS A 55 -7.71 14.63 4.64
N LYS A 56 -7.95 14.00 3.48
CA LYS A 56 -8.96 12.95 3.32
C LYS A 56 -8.66 11.75 4.20
N LEU A 57 -7.42 11.27 4.20
CA LEU A 57 -7.01 10.11 5.01
C LEU A 57 -7.12 10.41 6.50
N ARG A 58 -6.68 11.58 6.97
CA ARG A 58 -6.83 11.99 8.38
C ARG A 58 -8.28 12.10 8.83
N MET A 59 -9.20 12.43 7.93
CA MET A 59 -10.64 12.47 8.24
C MET A 59 -11.27 11.08 8.30
N LEU A 60 -10.84 10.16 7.44
CA LEU A 60 -11.47 8.83 7.30
C LEU A 60 -10.92 7.79 8.28
N PHE A 61 -9.63 7.88 8.62
CA PHE A 61 -8.97 6.83 9.40
C PHE A 61 -8.72 7.26 10.83
N LEU A 62 -9.47 6.65 11.76
CA LEU A 62 -9.23 6.78 13.19
C LEU A 62 -8.16 5.78 13.64
N LEU A 63 -6.91 6.26 13.69
CA LEU A 63 -5.76 5.48 14.13
C LEU A 63 -5.66 5.50 15.66
N ASN A 64 -6.21 4.48 16.32
CA ASN A 64 -6.16 4.33 17.78
C ASN A 64 -5.77 2.90 18.17
N VAL A 65 -5.57 2.67 19.48
CA VAL A 65 -5.12 1.37 20.00
C VAL A 65 -6.14 0.26 19.72
N ASP A 66 -7.43 0.52 19.88
CA ASP A 66 -8.47 -0.50 19.71
C ASP A 66 -8.64 -0.90 18.25
N THR A 67 -8.60 0.06 17.32
CA THR A 67 -8.61 -0.23 15.87
C THR A 67 -7.35 -0.98 15.47
N THR A 68 -6.20 -0.60 16.00
CA THR A 68 -4.92 -1.31 15.77
C THR A 68 -4.98 -2.76 16.25
N LYS A 69 -5.49 -3.03 17.46
CA LYS A 69 -5.62 -4.39 17.99
C LYS A 69 -6.53 -5.27 17.11
N LYS A 70 -7.67 -4.72 16.68
CA LYS A 70 -8.61 -5.43 15.77
C LYS A 70 -7.93 -5.80 14.46
N GLU A 71 -7.23 -4.86 13.84
CA GLU A 71 -6.54 -5.12 12.58
C GLU A 71 -5.36 -6.08 12.72
N LEU A 72 -4.64 -6.06 13.85
CA LEU A 72 -3.60 -7.07 14.14
C LEU A 72 -4.18 -8.48 14.23
N ASN A 73 -5.36 -8.65 14.85
CA ASN A 73 -6.05 -9.95 14.87
C ASN A 73 -6.47 -10.38 13.46
N SER A 74 -6.96 -9.45 12.61
CA SER A 74 -7.24 -9.77 11.21
C SER A 74 -5.99 -10.21 10.44
N ILE A 75 -4.83 -9.56 10.68
CA ILE A 75 -3.57 -9.99 10.08
C ILE A 75 -3.21 -11.41 10.55
N HIS A 76 -3.34 -11.70 11.85
CA HIS A 76 -3.07 -13.04 12.40
C HIS A 76 -3.91 -14.13 11.71
N GLU A 77 -5.20 -13.87 11.52
CA GLU A 77 -6.11 -14.76 10.80
C GLU A 77 -5.70 -14.91 9.33
N TRP A 78 -5.35 -13.81 8.66
CA TRP A 78 -5.00 -13.81 7.25
C TRP A 78 -3.63 -14.42 6.96
N ASN A 79 -2.70 -14.40 7.92
CA ASN A 79 -1.41 -15.09 7.80
C ASN A 79 -1.57 -16.58 7.48
N GLN A 80 -2.70 -17.21 7.87
CA GLN A 80 -2.98 -18.61 7.57
C GLN A 80 -3.15 -18.88 6.07
N GLN A 81 -3.38 -17.85 5.26
CA GLN A 81 -3.51 -17.95 3.81
C GLN A 81 -2.17 -17.98 3.07
N LEU A 82 -1.03 -17.77 3.74
CA LEU A 82 0.28 -17.61 3.08
C LEU A 82 0.62 -18.74 2.10
N ASN A 83 0.34 -19.98 2.47
CA ASN A 83 0.66 -21.17 1.66
C ASN A 83 -0.50 -21.62 0.77
N GLN A 84 -1.60 -20.87 0.72
CA GLN A 84 -2.73 -21.16 -0.17
C GLN A 84 -2.40 -20.65 -1.58
N LYS A 85 -2.73 -21.46 -2.58
CA LYS A 85 -2.68 -21.05 -3.99
C LYS A 85 -3.74 -19.98 -4.27
N VAL A 86 -3.41 -19.03 -5.14
CA VAL A 86 -4.40 -18.10 -5.67
C VAL A 86 -5.24 -18.77 -6.77
N SER A 87 -6.37 -18.18 -7.13
CA SER A 87 -7.29 -18.75 -8.13
C SER A 87 -6.78 -18.69 -9.57
N TYR A 88 -5.83 -17.80 -9.86
CA TYR A 88 -5.39 -17.47 -11.22
C TYR A 88 -3.91 -17.78 -11.51
N ASP A 89 -3.20 -18.38 -10.57
CA ASP A 89 -1.78 -18.77 -10.69
C ASP A 89 -1.54 -20.01 -9.81
N ASP A 90 -0.64 -20.89 -10.23
CA ASP A 90 -0.26 -22.07 -9.45
C ASP A 90 0.58 -21.73 -8.21
N LYS A 91 1.00 -20.48 -8.08
CA LYS A 91 1.75 -19.93 -6.95
C LYS A 91 0.90 -19.68 -5.72
N THR A 92 1.54 -19.76 -4.56
CA THR A 92 0.93 -19.36 -3.29
C THR A 92 0.95 -17.85 -3.08
N HIS A 93 0.21 -17.37 -2.09
CA HIS A 93 0.32 -15.98 -1.63
C HIS A 93 1.75 -15.61 -1.23
N TYR A 94 2.51 -16.54 -0.63
CA TYR A 94 3.92 -16.35 -0.26
C TYR A 94 4.81 -16.18 -1.50
N ASP A 95 4.66 -17.05 -2.50
CA ASP A 95 5.49 -17.02 -3.72
C ASP A 95 5.28 -15.72 -4.50
N LEU A 96 4.00 -15.32 -4.66
CA LEU A 96 3.65 -14.07 -5.33
C LEU A 96 4.12 -12.85 -4.53
N PHE A 97 4.00 -12.87 -3.20
CA PHE A 97 4.54 -11.81 -2.35
C PHE A 97 6.05 -11.62 -2.59
N LYS A 98 6.84 -12.70 -2.59
CA LYS A 98 8.30 -12.61 -2.82
C LYS A 98 8.62 -12.09 -4.22
N GLN A 99 7.87 -12.51 -5.23
CA GLN A 99 8.02 -12.01 -6.59
C GLN A 99 7.74 -10.50 -6.68
N GLU A 100 6.68 -10.04 -6.02
CA GLU A 100 6.23 -8.64 -6.04
C GLU A 100 7.14 -7.72 -5.24
N ASP A 101 7.76 -8.23 -4.18
CA ASP A 101 8.68 -7.45 -3.35
C ASP A 101 10.04 -7.22 -4.02
N THR A 102 10.47 -8.14 -4.88
CA THR A 102 11.81 -8.14 -5.50
C THR A 102 11.80 -7.80 -6.99
N SER A 103 10.64 -7.84 -7.65
CA SER A 103 10.55 -7.67 -9.10
C SER A 103 9.21 -7.10 -9.56
N LEU A 104 9.17 -6.62 -10.81
CA LEU A 104 7.95 -6.12 -11.46
C LEU A 104 7.23 -7.18 -12.29
N LYS A 105 7.53 -8.47 -12.05
CA LYS A 105 7.07 -9.56 -12.91
C LYS A 105 5.55 -9.70 -12.95
N THR A 106 4.84 -9.42 -11.86
CA THR A 106 3.38 -9.41 -11.83
C THR A 106 2.81 -8.41 -12.84
N TYR A 107 3.33 -7.19 -12.88
CA TYR A 107 2.90 -6.15 -13.82
C TYR A 107 3.27 -6.48 -15.27
N GLN A 108 4.48 -7.01 -15.50
CA GLN A 108 4.90 -7.47 -16.82
C GLN A 108 3.98 -8.57 -17.36
N ASN A 109 3.58 -9.51 -16.50
CA ASN A 109 2.66 -10.58 -16.89
C ASN A 109 1.28 -10.01 -17.26
N ILE A 110 0.79 -8.97 -16.57
CA ILE A 110 -0.46 -8.28 -16.94
C ILE A 110 -0.35 -7.72 -18.36
N ILE A 111 0.72 -6.97 -18.67
CA ILE A 111 0.95 -6.42 -20.02
C ILE A 111 0.99 -7.53 -21.07
N ILE A 112 1.72 -8.61 -20.81
CA ILE A 112 1.83 -9.74 -21.74
C ILE A 112 0.45 -10.32 -22.05
N GLN A 113 -0.42 -10.52 -21.05
CA GLN A 113 -1.75 -11.05 -21.29
C GLN A 113 -2.64 -10.06 -22.05
N LEU A 114 -2.63 -8.78 -21.68
CA LEU A 114 -3.41 -7.77 -22.39
C LEU A 114 -2.97 -7.61 -23.85
N ASN A 115 -1.66 -7.69 -24.13
CA ASN A 115 -1.15 -7.58 -25.50
C ASN A 115 -1.52 -8.77 -26.40
N LYS A 116 -1.95 -9.92 -25.84
CA LYS A 116 -2.57 -11.00 -26.64
C LYS A 116 -3.92 -10.59 -27.23
N HIS A 117 -4.51 -9.51 -26.73
CA HIS A 117 -5.74 -8.89 -27.22
C HIS A 117 -5.46 -7.60 -28.01
N GLU A 118 -4.25 -7.45 -28.56
CA GLU A 118 -3.88 -6.39 -29.51
C GLU A 118 -3.87 -4.95 -28.94
N LEU A 119 -3.78 -4.76 -27.61
CA LEU A 119 -3.64 -3.41 -27.01
C LEU A 119 -2.27 -2.76 -27.25
N ASN A 120 -1.23 -3.54 -27.56
CA ASN A 120 0.13 -3.04 -27.82
C ASN A 120 0.69 -2.11 -26.71
N LEU A 121 0.44 -2.46 -25.45
CA LEU A 121 0.89 -1.71 -24.29
C LEU A 121 2.42 -1.79 -24.12
N ASP A 122 3.01 -0.66 -23.78
CA ASP A 122 4.42 -0.53 -23.38
C ASP A 122 4.53 -0.51 -21.86
N PHE A 123 5.20 -1.53 -21.31
CA PHE A 123 5.40 -1.68 -19.87
C PHE A 123 6.16 -0.50 -19.24
N ASP A 124 7.24 -0.04 -19.87
CA ASP A 124 8.11 1.00 -19.29
C ASP A 124 7.39 2.34 -19.30
N LYS A 125 6.57 2.60 -20.33
CA LYS A 125 5.70 3.78 -20.36
C LYS A 125 4.69 3.78 -19.23
N VAL A 126 3.92 2.69 -19.08
CA VAL A 126 2.87 2.60 -18.05
C VAL A 126 3.48 2.66 -16.65
N TYR A 127 4.51 1.86 -16.39
CA TYR A 127 5.12 1.81 -15.06
C TYR A 127 5.95 3.06 -14.74
N GLY A 128 6.48 3.75 -15.76
CA GLY A 128 7.10 5.07 -15.63
C GLY A 128 6.12 6.09 -15.06
N GLU A 129 4.89 6.13 -15.57
CA GLU A 129 3.85 7.01 -15.06
C GLU A 129 3.40 6.62 -13.63
N VAL A 130 3.35 5.33 -13.30
CA VAL A 130 3.12 4.89 -11.91
C VAL A 130 4.21 5.46 -10.98
N LYS A 131 5.47 5.45 -11.42
CA LYS A 131 6.60 5.95 -10.62
C LYS A 131 6.55 7.45 -10.36
N ASP A 132 5.94 8.25 -11.22
CA ASP A 132 5.77 9.70 -11.00
C ASP A 132 4.99 10.02 -9.72
N TYR A 133 4.20 9.07 -9.18
CA TYR A 133 3.48 9.22 -7.92
C TYR A 133 4.29 8.81 -6.67
N SER A 134 5.49 8.24 -6.83
CA SER A 134 6.31 7.80 -5.68
C SER A 134 6.61 8.92 -4.69
N PRO A 135 7.00 10.15 -5.11
CA PRO A 135 7.18 11.28 -4.20
C PRO A 135 5.95 11.59 -3.34
N VAL A 136 4.76 11.54 -3.96
CA VAL A 136 3.47 11.76 -3.27
C VAL A 136 3.24 10.66 -2.23
N ILE A 137 3.46 9.39 -2.60
CA ILE A 137 3.31 8.24 -1.69
C ILE A 137 4.21 8.40 -0.46
N TYR A 138 5.51 8.72 -0.66
CA TYR A 138 6.43 8.94 0.45
C TYR A 138 5.98 10.10 1.34
N GLN A 139 5.61 11.23 0.75
CA GLN A 139 5.20 12.40 1.52
C GLN A 139 3.95 12.11 2.37
N VAL A 140 2.94 11.45 1.80
CA VAL A 140 1.73 11.04 2.54
C VAL A 140 2.09 10.04 3.66
N LYS A 141 2.97 9.07 3.39
CA LYS A 141 3.43 8.09 4.40
C LYS A 141 4.09 8.76 5.59
N TYR A 142 5.00 9.69 5.34
CA TYR A 142 5.72 10.38 6.40
C TYR A 142 4.88 11.43 7.11
N ASP A 143 3.85 12.00 6.47
CA ASP A 143 2.90 12.89 7.13
C ASP A 143 1.98 12.13 8.12
N ILE A 144 1.45 10.97 7.70
CA ILE A 144 0.59 10.14 8.56
C ILE A 144 1.43 9.40 9.62
N ASN A 145 2.63 8.97 9.23
CA ASN A 145 3.63 8.32 10.06
C ASN A 145 3.11 7.10 10.85
N ARG A 146 2.24 6.27 10.26
CA ARG A 146 1.67 5.11 10.96
C ARG A 146 2.74 4.04 11.24
N LEU A 147 2.78 3.53 12.48
CA LEU A 147 3.56 2.33 12.85
C LEU A 147 3.25 1.15 11.92
N ARG A 148 4.23 0.29 11.64
CA ARG A 148 4.01 -0.97 10.91
C ARG A 148 3.38 -2.03 11.81
N PRO A 149 2.66 -3.02 11.24
CA PRO A 149 2.04 -4.09 12.02
C PRO A 149 3.00 -4.82 12.95
N PHE A 150 4.20 -5.20 12.48
CA PHE A 150 5.18 -5.91 13.32
C PHE A 150 5.63 -5.06 14.52
N GLN A 151 5.77 -3.74 14.36
CA GLN A 151 6.14 -2.82 15.44
C GLN A 151 5.02 -2.76 16.49
N ALA A 152 3.77 -2.60 16.04
CA ALA A 152 2.62 -2.55 16.94
C ALA A 152 2.34 -3.91 17.62
N SER A 153 2.51 -5.01 16.88
CA SER A 153 2.39 -6.39 17.37
C SER A 153 3.34 -6.63 18.55
N TYR A 154 4.60 -6.20 18.42
CA TYR A 154 5.60 -6.29 19.48
C TYR A 154 5.17 -5.50 20.73
N ILE A 155 4.71 -4.25 20.56
CA ILE A 155 4.30 -3.38 21.68
C ILE A 155 3.04 -3.93 22.38
N LEU A 156 2.05 -4.38 21.61
CA LEU A 156 0.74 -4.80 22.10
C LEU A 156 0.69 -6.29 22.47
N LYS A 157 1.77 -7.04 22.25
CA LYS A 157 1.89 -8.49 22.49
C LYS A 157 0.81 -9.31 21.77
N ILE A 158 0.44 -8.91 20.56
CA ILE A 158 -0.50 -9.64 19.69
C ILE A 158 0.32 -10.36 18.62
N PRO A 159 0.37 -11.70 18.61
CA PRO A 159 1.25 -12.43 17.69
C PRO A 159 0.76 -12.31 16.25
N ILE A 160 1.62 -11.88 15.34
CA ILE A 160 1.42 -12.00 13.89
C ILE A 160 2.64 -12.63 13.26
N LYS A 161 2.47 -13.28 12.11
CA LYS A 161 3.59 -13.59 11.23
C LYS A 161 3.89 -12.36 10.38
N HIS A 162 5.16 -11.99 10.30
CA HIS A 162 5.65 -10.99 9.35
C HIS A 162 6.71 -11.61 8.47
N LEU A 163 6.74 -11.25 7.20
CA LEU A 163 7.78 -11.64 6.27
C LEU A 163 8.79 -10.52 6.10
N ASP A 164 10.06 -10.87 5.89
CA ASP A 164 11.07 -9.89 5.50
C ASP A 164 10.75 -9.29 4.14
N SER A 165 10.98 -7.98 4.04
CA SER A 165 10.70 -7.19 2.86
C SER A 165 11.76 -6.13 2.61
N GLU A 166 12.16 -5.99 1.36
CA GLU A 166 13.14 -4.99 0.90
C GLU A 166 12.56 -3.57 0.86
N SER A 167 11.22 -3.46 0.87
CA SER A 167 10.47 -2.20 0.70
C SER A 167 9.71 -1.74 1.95
N ALA A 168 10.00 -2.35 3.10
CA ALA A 168 9.29 -2.12 4.37
C ALA A 168 9.98 -1.12 5.32
N ASP A 169 10.83 -0.22 4.81
CA ASP A 169 11.61 0.76 5.57
C ASP A 169 10.91 2.13 5.79
N THR A 170 9.65 2.25 5.35
CA THR A 170 8.81 3.44 5.50
C THR A 170 7.62 3.21 6.44
N PRO A 171 6.93 4.28 6.90
CA PRO A 171 5.66 4.15 7.62
C PRO A 171 4.60 3.34 6.85
N SER A 172 3.64 2.78 7.59
CA SER A 172 2.70 1.79 7.04
C SER A 172 1.65 2.41 6.10
N MET A 173 0.97 3.47 6.52
CA MET A 173 -0.16 4.03 5.78
C MET A 173 0.28 5.16 4.84
N PRO A 174 -0.20 5.20 3.58
CA PRO A 174 -0.99 4.18 2.87
C PRO A 174 -0.10 3.05 2.33
N ALA A 175 -0.70 1.93 1.91
CA ALA A 175 0.02 0.81 1.30
C ALA A 175 0.54 1.18 -0.10
N GLY A 176 1.87 1.30 -0.25
CA GLY A 176 2.51 1.76 -1.49
C GLY A 176 2.29 0.81 -2.67
N HIS A 177 2.43 -0.49 -2.45
CA HIS A 177 2.18 -1.51 -3.49
C HIS A 177 0.72 -1.48 -3.96
N THR A 178 -0.23 -1.33 -3.04
CA THR A 178 -1.65 -1.17 -3.39
C THR A 178 -1.89 0.04 -4.28
N ILE A 179 -1.28 1.19 -3.96
CA ILE A 179 -1.38 2.40 -4.80
C ILE A 179 -0.77 2.15 -6.17
N GLN A 180 0.46 1.62 -6.23
CA GLN A 180 1.17 1.39 -7.47
C GLN A 180 0.41 0.42 -8.40
N SER A 181 -0.11 -0.69 -7.86
CA SER A 181 -0.88 -1.65 -8.67
C SER A 181 -2.19 -1.07 -9.18
N LEU A 182 -2.90 -0.30 -8.36
CA LEU A 182 -4.17 0.29 -8.77
C LEU A 182 -3.98 1.47 -9.73
N LEU A 183 -2.92 2.27 -9.58
CA LEU A 183 -2.53 3.28 -10.58
C LEU A 183 -2.16 2.61 -11.90
N PHE A 184 -1.42 1.50 -11.87
CA PHE A 184 -1.08 0.73 -13.06
C PHE A 184 -2.34 0.31 -13.83
N ALA A 185 -3.32 -0.28 -13.15
CA ALA A 185 -4.61 -0.63 -13.74
C ALA A 185 -5.40 0.60 -14.24
N ALA A 186 -5.41 1.69 -13.47
CA ALA A 186 -6.12 2.91 -13.82
C ALA A 186 -5.53 3.62 -15.04
N ILE A 187 -4.20 3.65 -15.20
CA ILE A 187 -3.51 4.21 -16.36
C ILE A 187 -3.85 3.41 -17.61
N ILE A 188 -3.77 2.07 -17.53
CA ILE A 188 -4.13 1.19 -18.64
C ILE A 188 -5.60 1.38 -19.02
N TYR A 189 -6.50 1.48 -18.04
CA TYR A 189 -7.92 1.75 -18.28
C TYR A 189 -8.14 3.11 -18.94
N ARG A 190 -7.54 4.18 -18.41
CA ARG A 190 -7.63 5.55 -18.94
C ARG A 190 -7.28 5.59 -20.42
N ASP A 191 -6.16 4.98 -20.78
CA ASP A 191 -5.61 5.05 -22.14
C ASP A 191 -6.34 4.11 -23.11
N ASN A 192 -7.15 3.17 -22.62
CA ASN A 192 -7.81 2.12 -23.41
C ASN A 192 -9.28 1.93 -23.04
N LYS A 193 -9.98 2.99 -22.64
CA LYS A 193 -11.34 2.92 -22.10
C LYS A 193 -12.31 2.18 -23.02
N THR A 194 -12.36 2.53 -24.31
CA THR A 194 -13.23 1.89 -25.32
C THR A 194 -12.93 0.41 -25.51
N PHE A 195 -11.68 -0.02 -25.35
CA PHE A 195 -11.34 -1.43 -25.39
C PHE A 195 -12.03 -2.17 -24.23
N PHE A 196 -11.92 -1.64 -23.01
CA PHE A 196 -12.47 -2.31 -21.82
C PHE A 196 -13.99 -2.24 -21.69
N GLU A 197 -14.65 -1.31 -22.38
CA GLU A 197 -16.12 -1.32 -22.53
C GLU A 197 -16.60 -2.62 -23.19
N ASN A 198 -15.81 -3.17 -24.13
CA ASN A 198 -16.09 -4.43 -24.81
C ASN A 198 -15.41 -5.65 -24.15
N HIS A 199 -14.47 -5.42 -23.22
CA HIS A 199 -13.65 -6.47 -22.59
C HIS A 199 -13.67 -6.36 -21.06
N ILE A 200 -14.88 -6.27 -20.50
CA ILE A 200 -15.09 -6.05 -19.05
C ILE A 200 -14.44 -7.13 -18.18
N ASP A 201 -14.36 -8.36 -18.65
CA ASP A 201 -13.77 -9.47 -17.89
C ASP A 201 -12.24 -9.33 -17.79
N LEU A 202 -11.57 -8.84 -18.84
CA LEU A 202 -10.14 -8.52 -18.78
C LEU A 202 -9.86 -7.36 -17.81
N LEU A 203 -10.74 -6.35 -17.80
CA LEU A 203 -10.65 -5.25 -16.85
C LEU A 203 -10.76 -5.74 -15.41
N LYS A 204 -11.77 -6.57 -15.12
CA LYS A 204 -11.99 -7.15 -13.79
C LYS A 204 -10.81 -8.04 -13.37
N TRP A 205 -10.34 -8.90 -14.26
CA TRP A 205 -9.18 -9.75 -14.01
C TRP A 205 -7.92 -8.95 -13.66
N MET A 206 -7.61 -7.90 -14.42
CA MET A 206 -6.46 -7.03 -14.15
C MET A 206 -6.59 -6.36 -12.77
N ILE A 207 -7.76 -5.82 -12.46
CA ILE A 207 -8.02 -5.15 -11.18
C ILE A 207 -7.96 -6.13 -10.01
N GLU A 208 -8.49 -7.35 -10.17
CA GLU A 208 -8.43 -8.40 -9.15
C GLU A 208 -6.99 -8.71 -8.79
N ILE A 209 -6.11 -8.92 -9.78
CA ILE A 209 -4.67 -9.11 -9.54
C ILE A 209 -4.07 -7.92 -8.79
N CYS A 210 -4.39 -6.69 -9.21
CA CYS A 210 -3.85 -5.47 -8.59
C CYS A 210 -4.33 -5.28 -7.14
N LEU A 211 -5.58 -5.62 -6.82
CA LEU A 211 -6.10 -5.62 -5.46
C LEU A 211 -5.40 -6.69 -4.61
N ASP A 212 -5.14 -7.84 -5.20
CA ASP A 212 -4.49 -8.96 -4.56
C ASP A 212 -3.02 -8.71 -4.22
N VAL A 213 -2.30 -7.92 -5.02
CA VAL A 213 -0.94 -7.43 -4.67
C VAL A 213 -1.00 -6.73 -3.30
N GLY A 214 -1.97 -5.83 -3.11
CA GLY A 214 -2.20 -5.17 -1.83
C GLY A 214 -2.59 -6.15 -0.72
N LYS A 215 -3.52 -7.06 -0.99
CA LYS A 215 -3.98 -8.08 -0.03
C LYS A 215 -2.81 -8.95 0.47
N ARG A 216 -1.90 -9.35 -0.42
CA ARG A 216 -0.70 -10.12 -0.09
C ARG A 216 0.20 -9.39 0.90
N ARG A 217 0.27 -8.05 0.87
CA ARG A 217 1.03 -7.28 1.87
C ARG A 217 0.44 -7.35 3.28
N VAL A 218 -0.87 -7.53 3.40
CA VAL A 218 -1.56 -7.75 4.69
C VAL A 218 -1.34 -9.18 5.15
N ILE A 219 -1.51 -10.17 4.26
CA ILE A 219 -1.22 -11.59 4.53
C ILE A 219 0.24 -11.79 4.96
N ALA A 220 1.17 -10.99 4.42
CA ALA A 220 2.59 -10.99 4.78
C ALA A 220 2.91 -10.22 6.08
N GLY A 221 1.92 -9.60 6.73
CA GLY A 221 2.10 -8.86 7.98
C GLY A 221 2.78 -7.48 7.83
N LEU A 222 2.81 -6.90 6.64
CA LEU A 222 3.50 -5.63 6.37
C LEU A 222 2.60 -4.40 6.40
N HIS A 223 1.30 -4.60 6.18
CA HIS A 223 0.29 -3.55 6.15
C HIS A 223 -0.96 -3.98 6.92
N TYR A 224 -1.68 -3.00 7.47
CA TYR A 224 -3.02 -3.23 8.00
C TYR A 224 -4.05 -3.27 6.87
N PRO A 225 -5.19 -3.94 7.03
CA PRO A 225 -6.30 -3.87 6.07
C PRO A 225 -6.67 -2.42 5.69
N SER A 226 -6.70 -1.50 6.64
CA SER A 226 -6.99 -0.07 6.40
C SER A 226 -5.89 0.66 5.63
N ASP A 227 -4.64 0.19 5.61
CA ASP A 227 -3.61 0.79 4.76
C ASP A 227 -3.90 0.56 3.27
N ASN A 228 -4.51 -0.59 2.94
CA ASN A 228 -4.98 -0.88 1.57
C ASN A 228 -6.20 -0.03 1.22
N ILE A 229 -7.13 0.18 2.16
CA ILE A 229 -8.27 1.09 1.96
C ILE A 229 -7.76 2.52 1.74
N ALA A 230 -6.78 2.97 2.53
CA ALA A 230 -6.13 4.26 2.33
C ALA A 230 -5.44 4.36 0.95
N GLY A 231 -4.84 3.27 0.47
CA GLY A 231 -4.30 3.20 -0.89
C GLY A 231 -5.37 3.34 -1.98
N ARG A 232 -6.55 2.74 -1.78
CA ARG A 232 -7.69 2.93 -2.70
C ARG A 232 -8.18 4.38 -2.68
N VAL A 233 -8.33 4.99 -1.51
CA VAL A 233 -8.71 6.40 -1.37
C VAL A 233 -7.70 7.32 -2.07
N PHE A 234 -6.41 7.03 -1.94
CA PHE A 234 -5.35 7.75 -2.67
C PHE A 234 -5.63 7.71 -4.18
N VAL A 235 -5.81 6.51 -4.74
CA VAL A 235 -6.05 6.32 -6.18
C VAL A 235 -7.34 7.02 -6.61
N MET A 236 -8.40 6.95 -5.81
CA MET A 236 -9.66 7.66 -6.06
C MET A 236 -9.46 9.19 -6.17
N GLU A 237 -8.52 9.77 -5.42
CA GLU A 237 -8.21 11.20 -5.53
C GLU A 237 -7.33 11.53 -6.75
N VAL A 238 -6.55 10.57 -7.25
CA VAL A 238 -5.76 10.70 -8.49
C VAL A 238 -6.67 10.63 -9.70
N ILE A 239 -7.53 9.62 -9.79
CA ILE A 239 -8.38 9.40 -10.99
C ILE A 239 -9.41 10.51 -11.22
N LYS A 240 -9.74 11.29 -10.18
CA LYS A 240 -10.53 12.53 -10.32
C LYS A 240 -9.79 13.58 -11.14
N GLU A 241 -8.48 13.73 -10.95
CA GLU A 241 -7.67 14.65 -11.78
C GLU A 241 -7.57 14.16 -13.23
N TRP A 242 -7.77 12.86 -13.45
CA TRP A 242 -7.77 12.25 -14.78
C TRP A 242 -9.16 12.21 -15.43
N ASN A 243 -10.23 12.65 -14.75
CA ASN A 243 -11.62 12.57 -15.20
C ASN A 243 -12.07 11.15 -15.61
N ILE A 244 -11.69 10.15 -14.82
CA ILE A 244 -12.12 8.75 -15.00
C ILE A 244 -12.79 8.21 -13.73
N GLU A 245 -13.59 9.01 -13.05
CA GLU A 245 -14.24 8.65 -11.79
C GLU A 245 -15.09 7.38 -11.88
N GLU A 246 -15.58 6.99 -13.06
CA GLU A 246 -16.26 5.72 -13.25
C GLU A 246 -15.40 4.50 -12.89
N PHE A 247 -14.06 4.62 -12.89
CA PHE A 247 -13.14 3.57 -12.46
C PHE A 247 -13.28 3.26 -10.97
N THR A 248 -13.83 4.17 -10.15
CA THR A 248 -14.03 3.95 -8.71
C THR A 248 -14.91 2.72 -8.43
N LYS A 249 -15.81 2.35 -9.36
CA LYS A 249 -16.70 1.18 -9.21
C LYS A 249 -15.96 -0.16 -9.13
N TYR A 250 -14.68 -0.17 -9.50
CA TYR A 250 -13.82 -1.36 -9.40
C TYR A 250 -12.88 -1.31 -8.19
N LEU A 251 -12.88 -0.21 -7.43
CA LEU A 251 -12.01 -0.02 -6.26
C LEU A 251 -12.74 -0.24 -4.93
N SER A 252 -14.07 -0.38 -4.96
CA SER A 252 -14.92 -0.66 -3.81
C SER A 252 -14.78 -2.10 -3.34
#